data_AF-A0A7C3LZJ4-F1
#
_entry.id   AF-A0A7C3LZJ4-F1
#
_cell.length_a   1.000
_cell.length_b   1.000
_cell.length_c   1.000
_cell.angle_alpha   90.00
_cell.angle_beta   90.00
_cell.angle_gamma   90.00
#
_symmetry.space_group_name_H-M   'P 1'
#
loop_
_entity.id
_entity.type
_entity.pdbx_description
1 polymer ?
#
loop_
_entity_poly.entity_id
_entity_poly.type
_entity_poly.pdbx_seq_one_letter_code
_entity_poly.pdbx_strand_id
1 'polypeptide(L)'
;MISRVKDKKMTTRGTTIKQETSRKLTLLRPMITRRYELTVDHETCCGCKLCMLLCPRQAITLSKAELVEGRLAAKPRVDIDPKLCNFCGECVVICPTYALALTVNGQPEIPVLKGEAFPTLVRANRVNLAACQATMDTSYVERCPVGAISVTVERNAGGEVTAVTGVSVDEALCISCTRCMEEGPQGGFTVTKPYKGRVYLNVALCPSGCQACADVCPTKCITYDGQKVNLDARFCLFCGACENVCPAPGAVRIARTGFEHTPVQSSAWMLALEKLVSFREVAREYDIKGQAKRRSAVIKLMRLKEGEESEV
;
A
#
# COMPACT_ATOMS: atom_id res chain seq x y z
N MET A 1 20.28 43.23 -40.27
CA MET A 1 20.32 42.73 -38.89
C MET A 1 19.22 41.68 -38.73
N ILE A 2 19.55 40.39 -38.86
CA ILE A 2 18.60 39.30 -38.59
C ILE A 2 19.22 38.45 -37.48
N SER A 3 18.72 38.62 -36.26
CA SER A 3 19.19 37.90 -35.09
C SER A 3 18.77 36.42 -35.19
N ARG A 4 19.73 35.54 -35.43
CA ARG A 4 19.57 34.10 -35.23
C ARG A 4 19.45 33.82 -33.73
N VAL A 5 18.22 33.67 -33.24
CA VAL A 5 17.97 33.02 -31.94
C VAL A 5 18.41 31.56 -32.09
N LYS A 6 19.53 31.21 -31.46
CA LYS A 6 20.01 29.83 -31.38
C LYS A 6 19.04 29.05 -30.49
N ASP A 7 18.31 28.10 -31.07
CA ASP A 7 17.63 27.04 -30.32
C ASP A 7 18.67 26.26 -29.52
N LYS A 8 18.74 26.57 -28.22
CA LYS A 8 19.61 25.92 -27.26
C LYS A 8 19.00 24.54 -26.99
N LYS A 9 19.51 23.49 -27.65
CA LYS A 9 19.18 22.08 -27.33
C LYS A 9 19.32 21.87 -25.82
N MET A 10 18.20 21.83 -25.12
CA MET A 10 18.13 21.64 -23.67
C MET A 10 18.68 20.25 -23.36
N THR A 11 19.84 20.18 -22.71
CA THR A 11 20.43 18.91 -22.29
C THR A 11 19.48 18.23 -21.30
N THR A 12 18.88 17.11 -21.69
CA THR A 12 17.93 16.34 -20.87
C THR A 12 18.63 15.51 -19.77
N ARG A 13 19.96 15.55 -19.70
CA ARG A 13 20.77 14.82 -18.73
C ARG A 13 20.55 15.37 -17.32
N GLY A 14 20.12 14.52 -16.39
CA GLY A 14 19.91 14.87 -14.98
C GLY A 14 18.62 15.65 -14.69
N THR A 15 18.01 16.30 -15.68
CA THR A 15 16.71 16.97 -15.53
C THR A 15 15.59 15.94 -15.46
N THR A 16 14.71 16.07 -14.46
CA THR A 16 13.53 15.22 -14.37
C THR A 16 12.51 15.60 -15.44
N ILE A 17 12.05 14.61 -16.21
CA ILE A 17 10.99 14.73 -17.20
C ILE A 17 9.71 14.16 -16.59
N LYS A 18 8.60 14.90 -16.71
CA LYS A 18 7.28 14.44 -16.28
C LYS A 18 6.41 14.20 -17.51
N GLN A 19 5.71 13.07 -17.52
CA GLN A 19 4.73 12.70 -18.53
C GLN A 19 3.44 12.27 -17.82
N GLU A 20 2.30 12.73 -18.31
CA GLU A 20 0.99 12.48 -17.71
C GLU A 20 0.02 12.00 -18.78
N THR A 21 -0.76 10.99 -18.46
CA THR A 21 -1.86 10.46 -19.27
C THR A 21 -3.09 10.28 -18.38
N SER A 22 -4.24 9.96 -18.96
CA SER A 22 -5.45 9.67 -18.16
C SER A 22 -5.28 8.53 -17.15
N ARG A 23 -4.39 7.56 -17.43
CA ARG A 23 -4.13 6.37 -16.61
C ARG A 23 -2.84 6.43 -15.80
N LYS A 24 -1.80 7.12 -16.28
CA LYS A 24 -0.46 7.01 -15.70
C LYS A 24 0.28 8.34 -15.65
N LEU A 25 0.92 8.61 -14.50
CA LEU A 25 1.95 9.64 -14.29
C LEU A 25 3.32 8.97 -14.32
N THR A 26 4.28 9.52 -15.05
CA THR A 26 5.67 9.07 -15.08
C THR A 26 6.62 10.23 -14.82
N LEU A 27 7.52 10.06 -13.87
CA LEU A 27 8.71 10.88 -13.66
C LEU A 27 9.93 10.09 -14.06
N LEU A 28 10.68 10.62 -15.02
CA LEU A 28 11.90 10.02 -15.54
C LEU A 28 13.08 10.95 -15.29
N ARG A 29 14.11 10.48 -14.58
CA ARG A 29 15.39 11.19 -14.46
C ARG A 29 16.51 10.37 -15.11
N PRO A 30 16.90 10.68 -16.36
CA PRO A 30 17.97 9.98 -17.05
C PRO A 30 19.32 10.57 -16.62
N MET A 31 20.08 9.84 -15.81
CA MET A 31 21.51 10.10 -15.58
C MET A 31 22.37 9.14 -16.40
N ILE A 32 23.68 9.40 -16.46
CA ILE A 32 24.63 8.57 -17.23
C ILE A 32 24.71 7.15 -16.66
N THR A 33 24.80 7.00 -15.34
CA THR A 33 24.98 5.70 -14.67
C THR A 33 23.68 5.14 -14.07
N ARG A 34 22.69 6.01 -13.86
CA ARG A 34 21.41 5.65 -13.23
C ARG A 34 20.23 6.31 -13.93
N ARG A 35 19.27 5.51 -14.36
CA ARG A 35 18.01 5.95 -14.95
C ARG A 35 16.87 5.65 -13.98
N TYR A 36 16.37 6.67 -13.30
CA TYR A 36 15.26 6.54 -12.36
C TYR A 36 13.93 6.75 -13.07
N GLU A 37 12.99 5.85 -12.86
CA GLU A 37 11.61 5.99 -13.36
C GLU A 37 10.62 5.72 -12.23
N LEU A 38 9.93 6.77 -11.76
CA LEU A 38 8.85 6.69 -10.79
C LEU A 38 7.52 6.82 -11.52
N THR A 39 6.61 5.89 -11.28
CA THR A 39 5.31 5.86 -11.94
C THR A 39 4.17 5.84 -10.94
N VAL A 40 3.02 6.40 -11.33
CA VAL A 40 1.75 6.30 -10.63
C VAL A 40 0.71 5.73 -11.60
N ASP A 41 0.03 4.66 -11.21
CA ASP A 41 -1.16 4.16 -11.89
C ASP A 41 -2.43 4.77 -11.25
N HIS A 42 -3.13 5.60 -12.02
CA HIS A 42 -4.36 6.26 -11.60
C HIS A 42 -5.56 5.31 -11.54
N GLU A 43 -5.53 4.13 -12.14
CA GLU A 43 -6.59 3.13 -11.98
C GLU A 43 -6.49 2.46 -10.61
N THR A 44 -5.31 2.00 -10.22
CA THR A 44 -5.10 1.32 -8.92
C THR A 44 -4.92 2.28 -7.74
N CYS A 45 -4.59 3.55 -7.98
CA CYS A 45 -4.52 4.56 -6.93
C CYS A 45 -5.90 4.80 -6.30
N CYS A 46 -6.01 4.65 -4.98
CA CYS A 46 -7.23 4.90 -4.22
C CYS A 46 -7.33 6.31 -3.60
N GLY A 47 -6.38 7.21 -3.86
CA GLY A 47 -6.44 8.59 -3.38
C GLY A 47 -6.31 8.76 -1.86
N CYS A 48 -5.61 7.86 -1.17
CA CYS A 48 -5.58 7.76 0.30
C CYS A 48 -4.63 8.72 1.04
N LYS A 49 -3.91 9.60 0.33
CA LYS A 49 -2.94 10.59 0.85
C LYS A 49 -1.66 10.08 1.53
N LEU A 50 -1.47 8.77 1.73
CA LEU A 50 -0.27 8.23 2.39
C LEU A 50 1.05 8.72 1.78
N CYS A 51 1.17 8.70 0.45
CA CYS A 51 2.37 9.16 -0.25
C CYS A 51 2.64 10.66 -0.08
N MET A 52 1.58 11.49 -0.05
CA MET A 52 1.66 12.93 0.20
C MET A 52 2.16 13.23 1.61
N LEU A 53 1.56 12.57 2.62
CA LEU A 53 1.95 12.75 4.01
C LEU A 53 3.40 12.34 4.26
N LEU A 54 3.82 11.24 3.64
CA LEU A 54 5.13 10.67 3.90
C LEU A 54 6.27 11.48 3.26
N CYS A 55 6.06 11.97 2.03
CA CYS A 55 7.10 12.55 1.18
C CYS A 55 7.97 13.57 1.92
N PRO A 56 9.28 13.31 2.12
CA PRO A 56 10.17 14.21 2.86
C PRO A 56 10.46 15.51 2.10
N ARG A 57 10.26 15.49 0.79
CA ARG A 57 10.42 16.65 -0.10
C ARG A 57 9.13 17.43 -0.33
N GLN A 58 8.01 16.98 0.24
CA GLN A 58 6.68 17.53 -0.03
C GLN A 58 6.38 17.68 -1.53
N ALA A 59 6.92 16.75 -2.33
CA ALA A 59 6.83 16.79 -3.79
C ALA A 59 5.48 16.27 -4.31
N ILE A 60 4.66 15.66 -3.45
CA ILE A 60 3.44 14.97 -3.83
C ILE A 60 2.24 15.77 -3.35
N THR A 61 1.25 15.96 -4.22
CA THR A 61 -0.06 16.55 -3.89
C THR A 61 -1.19 15.65 -4.39
N LEU A 62 -2.41 15.86 -3.90
CA LEU A 62 -3.60 15.18 -4.43
C LEU A 62 -4.64 16.21 -4.85
N SER A 63 -5.30 15.97 -5.99
CA SER A 63 -6.51 16.72 -6.36
C SER A 63 -7.63 16.46 -5.35
N LYS A 64 -8.63 17.35 -5.34
CA LYS A 64 -9.84 17.12 -4.56
C LYS A 64 -10.68 16.00 -5.18
N ALA A 65 -11.52 15.36 -4.35
CA ALA A 65 -12.56 14.48 -4.82
C ALA A 65 -13.69 15.31 -5.43
N GLU A 66 -14.34 14.79 -6.47
CA GLU A 66 -15.55 15.37 -7.03
C GLU A 66 -16.73 14.47 -6.66
N LEU A 67 -17.74 15.06 -6.00
CA LEU A 67 -18.94 14.35 -5.56
C LEU A 67 -20.16 14.89 -6.28
N VAL A 68 -21.03 13.99 -6.74
CA VAL A 68 -22.32 14.32 -7.35
C VAL A 68 -23.37 13.50 -6.61
N GLU A 69 -24.31 14.19 -5.95
CA GLU A 69 -25.42 13.56 -5.21
C GLU A 69 -24.95 12.46 -4.23
N GLY A 70 -23.87 12.73 -3.50
CA GLY A 70 -23.32 11.79 -2.51
C GLY A 70 -22.53 10.61 -3.09
N ARG A 71 -22.37 10.52 -4.43
CA ARG A 71 -21.52 9.54 -5.11
C ARG A 71 -20.19 10.15 -5.55
N LEU A 72 -19.17 9.32 -5.66
CA LEU A 72 -17.85 9.72 -6.14
C LEU A 72 -17.83 9.78 -7.67
N ALA A 73 -17.82 10.99 -8.24
CA ALA A 73 -17.67 11.20 -9.67
C ALA A 73 -16.20 11.12 -10.11
N ALA A 74 -15.29 11.71 -9.33
CA ALA A 74 -13.85 11.61 -9.57
C ALA A 74 -13.08 11.42 -8.26
N LYS A 75 -12.20 10.41 -8.23
CA LYS A 75 -11.31 10.17 -7.10
C LYS A 75 -10.12 11.14 -7.09
N PRO A 76 -9.59 11.49 -5.90
CA PRO A 76 -8.35 12.25 -5.76
C PRO A 76 -7.19 11.63 -6.57
N ARG A 77 -6.58 12.41 -7.46
CA ARG A 77 -5.43 12.02 -8.27
C ARG A 77 -4.14 12.56 -7.67
N VAL A 78 -3.13 11.70 -7.62
CA VAL A 78 -1.78 12.06 -7.17
C VAL A 78 -1.08 12.85 -8.27
N ASP A 79 -0.47 13.97 -7.89
CA ASP A 79 0.46 14.72 -8.73
C ASP A 79 1.83 14.80 -8.04
N ILE A 80 2.91 14.79 -8.82
CA ILE A 80 4.27 14.86 -8.29
C ILE A 80 5.06 15.98 -8.99
N ASP A 81 5.69 16.84 -8.20
CA ASP A 81 6.57 17.91 -8.65
C ASP A 81 7.95 17.33 -9.06
N PRO A 82 8.33 17.43 -10.35
CA PRO A 82 9.60 16.90 -10.86
C PRO A 82 10.84 17.60 -10.31
N LYS A 83 10.71 18.83 -9.81
CA LYS A 83 11.79 19.65 -9.25
C LYS A 83 12.09 19.28 -7.79
N LEU A 84 11.06 18.89 -7.04
CA LEU A 84 11.19 18.54 -5.62
C LEU A 84 11.52 17.06 -5.40
N CYS A 85 10.97 16.17 -6.25
CA CYS A 85 11.15 14.73 -6.12
C CYS A 85 12.63 14.32 -6.22
N ASN A 86 13.09 13.51 -5.27
CA ASN A 86 14.45 12.97 -5.21
C ASN A 86 14.53 11.46 -5.50
N PHE A 87 13.42 10.83 -5.91
CA PHE A 87 13.35 9.40 -6.21
C PHE A 87 13.74 8.48 -5.02
N CYS A 88 13.52 8.90 -3.77
CA CYS A 88 13.80 8.09 -2.58
C CYS A 88 12.98 6.79 -2.52
N GLY A 89 11.73 6.82 -3.00
CA GLY A 89 10.85 5.64 -3.04
C GLY A 89 10.03 5.40 -1.78
N GLU A 90 10.02 6.30 -0.78
CA GLU A 90 9.17 6.16 0.42
C GLU A 90 7.68 6.02 0.07
N CYS A 91 7.22 6.75 -0.95
CA CYS A 91 5.85 6.67 -1.45
C CYS A 91 5.49 5.28 -2.02
N VAL A 92 6.47 4.56 -2.58
CA VAL A 92 6.30 3.19 -3.10
C VAL A 92 6.14 2.22 -1.94
N VAL A 93 7.01 2.32 -0.91
CA VAL A 93 6.96 1.44 0.27
C VAL A 93 5.59 1.50 0.97
N ILE A 94 5.08 2.72 1.16
CA ILE A 94 3.85 2.96 1.92
C ILE A 94 2.57 2.80 1.10
N CYS A 95 2.66 2.59 -0.22
CA CYS A 95 1.45 2.50 -1.04
C CYS A 95 0.68 1.20 -0.73
N PRO A 96 -0.58 1.28 -0.26
CA PRO A 96 -1.35 0.09 0.10
C PRO A 96 -1.93 -0.65 -1.10
N THR A 97 -1.99 -0.01 -2.28
CA THR A 97 -2.61 -0.56 -3.49
C THR A 97 -1.61 -0.75 -4.64
N TYR A 98 -0.31 -0.69 -4.35
CA TYR A 98 0.79 -0.79 -5.33
C TYR A 98 0.66 0.14 -6.55
N ALA A 99 -0.04 1.26 -6.38
CA ALA A 99 -0.23 2.24 -7.44
C ALA A 99 1.05 3.01 -7.79
N LEU A 100 2.11 2.92 -6.98
CA LEU A 100 3.40 3.56 -7.23
C LEU A 100 4.46 2.50 -7.45
N ALA A 101 5.30 2.69 -8.48
CA ALA A 101 6.44 1.82 -8.75
C ALA A 101 7.68 2.65 -9.12
N LEU A 102 8.85 2.21 -8.66
CA LEU A 102 10.14 2.84 -8.93
C LEU A 102 11.11 1.81 -9.51
N THR A 103 11.68 2.13 -10.66
CA THR A 103 12.77 1.36 -11.25
C THR A 103 14.04 2.19 -11.36
N VAL A 104 15.18 1.50 -11.27
CA VAL A 104 16.51 2.05 -11.55
C VAL A 104 17.14 1.17 -12.62
N ASN A 105 17.49 1.76 -13.77
CA ASN A 105 18.03 1.03 -14.93
C ASN A 105 17.09 -0.11 -15.40
N GLY A 106 15.77 0.12 -15.33
CA GLY A 106 14.74 -0.84 -15.76
C GLY A 106 14.44 -1.96 -14.77
N GLN A 107 15.14 -2.02 -13.63
CA GLN A 107 14.90 -3.03 -12.59
C GLN A 107 14.19 -2.41 -11.37
N PRO A 108 13.26 -3.13 -10.72
CA PRO A 108 12.67 -2.67 -9.46
C PRO A 108 13.77 -2.42 -8.41
N GLU A 109 13.93 -1.16 -8.00
CA GLU A 109 14.89 -0.78 -6.96
C GLU A 109 14.30 0.41 -6.20
N ILE A 110 14.10 0.23 -4.89
CA ILE A 110 13.60 1.27 -3.99
C ILE A 110 14.79 1.76 -3.13
N PRO A 111 15.32 2.98 -3.36
CA PRO A 111 16.54 3.43 -2.69
C PRO A 111 16.49 3.40 -1.17
N VAL A 112 15.36 3.76 -0.55
CA VAL A 112 15.23 3.71 0.92
C VAL A 112 15.23 2.30 1.50
N LEU A 113 14.83 1.28 0.73
CA LEU A 113 14.96 -0.12 1.16
C LEU A 113 16.38 -0.62 0.93
N LYS A 114 16.97 -0.32 -0.24
CA LYS A 114 18.35 -0.71 -0.58
C LYS A 114 19.37 -0.11 0.40
N GLY A 115 19.12 1.11 0.87
CA GLY A 115 19.95 1.79 1.87
C GLY A 115 19.54 1.52 3.32
N GLU A 116 18.64 0.56 3.58
CA GLU A 116 18.15 0.19 4.93
C GLU A 116 17.59 1.38 5.76
N ALA A 117 17.21 2.46 5.08
CA ALA A 117 16.59 3.62 5.68
C ALA A 117 15.16 3.31 6.13
N PHE A 118 14.48 2.45 5.37
CA PHE A 118 13.12 1.97 5.64
C PHE A 118 13.14 0.45 5.82
N PRO A 119 12.33 -0.10 6.75
CA PRO A 119 12.11 -1.53 6.82
C PRO A 119 11.20 -1.99 5.66
N THR A 120 11.24 -3.28 5.38
CA THR A 120 10.29 -3.90 4.45
C THR A 120 8.98 -4.13 5.19
N LEU A 121 7.88 -3.59 4.69
CA LEU A 121 6.55 -3.90 5.21
C LEU A 121 6.20 -5.35 4.89
N VAL A 122 5.85 -6.13 5.91
CA VAL A 122 5.55 -7.55 5.75
C VAL A 122 4.15 -7.69 5.15
N ARG A 123 4.15 -8.11 3.88
CA ARG A 123 2.96 -8.55 3.15
C ARG A 123 3.17 -10.01 2.81
N ALA A 124 2.24 -10.86 3.21
CA ALA A 124 2.33 -12.28 2.93
C ALA A 124 0.95 -12.84 2.64
N ASN A 125 0.89 -13.82 1.76
CA ASN A 125 -0.31 -14.53 1.38
C ASN A 125 0.10 -15.98 1.09
N ARG A 126 -0.39 -16.90 1.90
CA ARG A 126 -0.15 -18.34 1.77
C ARG A 126 -1.47 -19.02 1.49
N VAL A 127 -1.44 -19.97 0.56
CA VAL A 127 -2.57 -20.80 0.19
C VAL A 127 -2.33 -22.21 0.74
N ASN A 128 -3.30 -22.74 1.47
CA ASN A 128 -3.36 -24.15 1.82
C ASN A 128 -4.24 -24.85 0.78
N LEU A 129 -3.60 -25.43 -0.24
CA LEU A 129 -4.32 -26.07 -1.33
C LEU A 129 -5.25 -27.17 -0.83
N ALA A 130 -4.81 -28.01 0.12
CA ALA A 130 -5.64 -29.10 0.65
C ALA A 130 -6.95 -28.59 1.27
N ALA A 131 -6.91 -27.48 2.01
CA ALA A 131 -8.11 -26.86 2.56
C ALA A 131 -9.02 -26.27 1.47
N CYS A 132 -8.44 -25.70 0.40
CA CYS A 132 -9.22 -25.23 -0.74
C CYS A 132 -9.84 -26.37 -1.56
N GLN A 133 -9.17 -27.53 -1.64
CA GLN A 133 -9.66 -28.72 -2.34
C GLN A 133 -10.77 -29.47 -1.58
N ALA A 134 -10.94 -29.19 -0.29
CA ALA A 134 -11.99 -29.78 0.53
C ALA A 134 -13.39 -29.23 0.24
N THR A 135 -13.53 -28.28 -0.70
CA THR A 135 -14.79 -27.66 -1.10
C THR A 135 -14.83 -27.38 -2.59
N MET A 136 -16.03 -27.26 -3.15
CA MET A 136 -16.27 -26.81 -4.52
C MET A 136 -16.56 -25.31 -4.61
N ASP A 137 -16.60 -24.62 -3.46
CA ASP A 137 -16.80 -23.17 -3.42
C ASP A 137 -15.60 -22.43 -4.00
N THR A 138 -15.80 -21.70 -5.11
CA THR A 138 -14.81 -20.83 -5.73
C THR A 138 -15.23 -19.36 -5.73
N SER A 139 -16.31 -19.02 -5.04
CA SER A 139 -16.89 -17.67 -5.03
C SER A 139 -15.98 -16.60 -4.43
N TYR A 140 -14.95 -17.01 -3.66
CA TYR A 140 -13.90 -16.11 -3.16
C TYR A 140 -13.06 -15.47 -4.27
N VAL A 141 -13.03 -16.04 -5.47
CA VAL A 141 -12.34 -15.48 -6.64
C VAL A 141 -13.03 -14.17 -7.08
N GLU A 142 -14.33 -14.23 -7.32
CA GLU A 142 -15.14 -13.07 -7.73
C GLU A 142 -15.26 -12.02 -6.62
N ARG A 143 -15.19 -12.46 -5.34
CA ARG A 143 -15.15 -11.54 -4.20
C ARG A 143 -13.82 -10.81 -4.05
N CYS A 144 -12.74 -11.22 -4.74
CA CYS A 144 -11.45 -10.55 -4.64
C CYS A 144 -11.52 -9.17 -5.31
N PRO A 145 -11.41 -8.06 -4.56
CA PRO A 145 -11.69 -6.72 -5.08
C PRO A 145 -10.67 -6.22 -6.12
N VAL A 146 -9.56 -6.94 -6.27
CA VAL A 146 -8.45 -6.62 -7.17
C VAL A 146 -8.13 -7.77 -8.13
N GLY A 147 -8.95 -8.83 -8.16
CA GLY A 147 -8.76 -9.96 -9.08
C GLY A 147 -7.43 -10.71 -8.89
N ALA A 148 -6.89 -10.73 -7.67
CA ALA A 148 -5.57 -11.32 -7.41
C ALA A 148 -5.60 -12.85 -7.23
N ILE A 149 -6.76 -13.52 -7.31
CA ILE A 149 -6.89 -14.95 -7.02
C ILE A 149 -7.24 -15.70 -8.30
N SER A 150 -6.52 -16.76 -8.59
CA SER A 150 -6.79 -17.67 -9.71
C SER A 150 -7.09 -19.07 -9.17
N VAL A 151 -8.05 -19.75 -9.79
CA VAL A 151 -8.45 -21.13 -9.45
C VAL A 151 -8.47 -22.00 -10.70
N THR A 152 -7.96 -23.23 -10.57
CA THR A 152 -8.11 -24.28 -11.58
C THR A 152 -9.14 -25.28 -11.06
N VAL A 153 -10.13 -25.59 -11.89
CA VAL A 153 -11.25 -26.47 -11.53
C VAL A 153 -11.54 -27.50 -12.60
N GLU A 154 -12.08 -28.63 -12.18
CA GLU A 154 -12.77 -29.58 -13.04
C GLU A 154 -14.27 -29.27 -13.03
N ARG A 155 -14.93 -29.50 -14.17
CA ARG A 155 -16.35 -29.24 -14.32
C ARG A 155 -17.07 -30.44 -14.94
N ASN A 156 -18.31 -30.66 -14.53
CA ASN A 156 -19.18 -31.63 -15.18
C ASN A 156 -19.71 -31.10 -16.53
N ALA A 157 -20.46 -31.92 -17.27
CA ALA A 157 -21.08 -31.53 -18.54
C ALA A 157 -22.07 -30.34 -18.41
N GLY A 158 -22.61 -30.10 -17.22
CA GLY A 158 -23.47 -28.95 -16.89
C GLY A 158 -22.70 -27.67 -16.52
N GLY A 159 -21.37 -27.71 -16.46
CA GLY A 159 -20.52 -26.57 -16.13
C GLY A 159 -20.33 -26.33 -14.62
N GLU A 160 -20.89 -27.18 -13.76
CA GLU A 160 -20.71 -27.08 -12.30
C GLU A 160 -19.32 -27.55 -11.90
N VAL A 161 -18.74 -26.91 -10.86
CA VAL A 161 -17.43 -27.28 -10.33
C VAL A 161 -17.52 -28.61 -9.59
N THR A 162 -16.76 -29.61 -10.04
CA THR A 162 -16.69 -30.93 -9.40
C THR A 162 -15.45 -31.09 -8.53
N ALA A 163 -14.36 -30.40 -8.86
CA ALA A 163 -13.14 -30.40 -8.07
C ALA A 163 -12.37 -29.11 -8.24
N VAL A 164 -11.67 -28.69 -7.18
CA VAL A 164 -10.62 -27.66 -7.25
C VAL A 164 -9.28 -28.37 -7.35
N THR A 165 -8.45 -28.00 -8.32
CA THR A 165 -7.14 -28.63 -8.57
C THR A 165 -5.97 -27.68 -8.37
N GLY A 166 -6.21 -26.36 -8.38
CA GLY A 166 -5.18 -25.37 -8.13
C GLY A 166 -5.75 -24.06 -7.62
N VAL A 167 -5.02 -23.39 -6.74
CA VAL A 167 -5.35 -22.04 -6.25
C VAL A 167 -4.04 -21.27 -6.12
N SER A 168 -3.99 -20.06 -6.69
CA SER A 168 -2.85 -19.16 -6.58
C SER A 168 -3.29 -17.72 -6.30
N VAL A 169 -2.38 -16.94 -5.72
CA VAL A 169 -2.58 -15.52 -5.44
C VAL A 169 -1.45 -14.73 -6.09
N ASP A 170 -1.79 -13.78 -6.95
CA ASP A 170 -0.82 -12.84 -7.54
C ASP A 170 -0.39 -11.80 -6.50
N GLU A 171 0.87 -11.88 -6.08
CA GLU A 171 1.47 -10.98 -5.10
C GLU A 171 1.58 -9.53 -5.59
N ALA A 172 1.68 -9.31 -6.91
CA ALA A 172 1.75 -7.97 -7.48
C ALA A 172 0.39 -7.25 -7.43
N LEU A 173 -0.71 -8.01 -7.41
CA LEU A 173 -2.08 -7.47 -7.33
C LEU A 173 -2.65 -7.50 -5.91
N CYS A 174 -2.26 -8.47 -5.08
CA CYS A 174 -2.86 -8.70 -3.76
C CYS A 174 -2.60 -7.56 -2.77
N ILE A 175 -3.62 -6.75 -2.50
CA ILE A 175 -3.57 -5.65 -1.52
C ILE A 175 -3.71 -6.10 -0.04
N SER A 176 -3.60 -7.40 0.24
CA SER A 176 -3.67 -7.99 1.59
C SER A 176 -4.92 -7.61 2.40
N CYS A 177 -6.08 -7.55 1.74
CA CYS A 177 -7.35 -7.14 2.36
C CYS A 177 -7.98 -8.19 3.29
N THR A 178 -7.41 -9.40 3.37
CA THR A 178 -7.88 -10.55 4.17
C THR A 178 -9.26 -11.11 3.82
N ARG A 179 -9.91 -10.66 2.73
CA ARG A 179 -11.23 -11.19 2.34
C ARG A 179 -11.24 -12.69 2.06
N CYS A 180 -10.24 -13.20 1.34
CA CYS A 180 -10.11 -14.64 1.10
C CYS A 180 -9.85 -15.45 2.37
N MET A 181 -9.22 -14.86 3.40
CA MET A 181 -9.03 -15.52 4.70
C MET A 181 -10.35 -15.67 5.46
N GLU A 182 -11.21 -14.66 5.41
CA GLU A 182 -12.45 -14.62 6.20
C GLU A 182 -13.65 -15.26 5.47
N GLU A 183 -13.70 -15.14 4.15
CA GLU A 183 -14.85 -15.55 3.31
C GLU A 183 -14.50 -16.68 2.34
N GLY A 184 -13.26 -17.19 2.37
CA GLY A 184 -12.84 -18.38 1.62
C GLY A 184 -12.98 -19.67 2.44
N PRO A 185 -12.51 -20.80 1.90
CA PRO A 185 -12.49 -22.07 2.61
C PRO A 185 -11.72 -21.94 3.93
N GLN A 186 -12.26 -22.54 5.00
CA GLN A 186 -11.66 -22.45 6.32
C GLN A 186 -10.21 -22.96 6.32
N GLY A 187 -9.27 -22.12 6.75
CA GLY A 187 -7.84 -22.44 6.73
C GLY A 187 -7.19 -22.50 5.35
N GLY A 188 -7.92 -22.13 4.28
CA GLY A 188 -7.44 -22.08 2.90
C GLY A 188 -6.45 -20.94 2.65
N PHE A 189 -6.57 -19.83 3.37
CA PHE A 189 -5.73 -18.65 3.17
C PHE A 189 -5.16 -18.10 4.48
N THR A 190 -3.88 -17.75 4.45
CA THR A 190 -3.20 -17.01 5.52
C THR A 190 -2.58 -15.75 4.94
N VAL A 191 -3.13 -14.59 5.30
CA VAL A 191 -2.77 -13.26 4.81
C VAL A 191 -2.24 -12.39 5.95
N THR A 192 -1.03 -11.87 5.80
CA THR A 192 -0.45 -10.87 6.71
C THR A 192 -0.64 -9.48 6.11
N LYS A 193 -1.43 -8.66 6.78
CA LYS A 193 -1.67 -7.25 6.42
C LYS A 193 -0.66 -6.35 7.14
N PRO A 194 0.05 -5.47 6.42
CA PRO A 194 1.10 -4.65 7.02
C PRO A 194 0.57 -3.46 7.78
N TYR A 195 -0.64 -2.96 7.49
CA TYR A 195 -1.20 -1.81 8.18
C TYR A 195 -2.02 -2.26 9.37
N LYS A 196 -1.73 -1.70 10.55
CA LYS A 196 -2.51 -1.92 11.77
C LYS A 196 -3.25 -0.64 12.14
N GLY A 197 -4.49 -0.77 12.57
CA GLY A 197 -5.29 0.39 12.92
C GLY A 197 -6.71 0.09 13.35
N ARG A 198 -7.48 1.16 13.45
CA ARG A 198 -8.91 1.18 13.72
C ARG A 198 -9.59 2.12 12.75
N VAL A 199 -10.80 1.76 12.35
CA VAL A 199 -11.68 2.59 11.54
C VAL A 199 -12.93 2.89 12.35
N TYR A 200 -13.38 4.14 12.30
CA TYR A 200 -14.59 4.61 12.95
C TYR A 200 -15.52 5.14 11.88
N LEU A 201 -16.79 4.74 11.95
CA LEU A 201 -17.86 5.18 11.06
C LEU A 201 -19.04 5.62 11.92
N ASN A 202 -19.42 6.89 11.81
CA ASN A 202 -20.62 7.45 12.41
C ASN A 202 -21.61 7.83 11.32
N VAL A 203 -22.53 6.89 11.05
CA VAL A 203 -23.56 7.05 10.00
C VAL A 203 -24.54 8.18 10.28
N ALA A 204 -24.69 8.62 11.54
CA ALA A 204 -25.59 9.73 11.88
C ALA A 204 -25.09 11.09 11.35
N LEU A 205 -23.80 11.19 11.02
CA LEU A 205 -23.21 12.38 10.41
C LEU A 205 -23.26 12.34 8.88
N CYS A 206 -23.65 11.20 8.27
CA CYS A 206 -23.67 11.07 6.83
C CYS A 206 -24.79 11.90 6.20
N PRO A 207 -24.53 12.63 5.10
CA PRO A 207 -25.60 13.20 4.29
C PRO A 207 -26.51 12.09 3.75
N SER A 208 -27.79 12.38 3.60
CA SER A 208 -28.75 11.44 3.01
C SER A 208 -28.29 10.97 1.63
N GLY A 209 -28.35 9.67 1.38
CA GLY A 209 -27.99 9.08 0.08
C GLY A 209 -26.49 8.99 -0.21
N CYS A 210 -25.61 9.43 0.71
CA CYS A 210 -24.18 9.48 0.46
C CYS A 210 -23.50 8.10 0.55
N GLN A 211 -22.73 7.75 -0.48
CA GLN A 211 -21.94 6.51 -0.56
C GLN A 211 -20.48 6.71 -1.01
N ALA A 212 -20.00 7.96 -1.08
CA ALA A 212 -18.65 8.30 -1.57
C ALA A 212 -17.51 7.46 -0.95
N CYS A 213 -17.60 7.14 0.34
CA CYS A 213 -16.61 6.30 1.03
C CYS A 213 -16.66 4.82 0.61
N ALA A 214 -17.83 4.30 0.22
CA ALA A 214 -17.99 2.98 -0.36
C ALA A 214 -17.39 2.93 -1.78
N ASP A 215 -17.67 3.95 -2.59
CA ASP A 215 -17.17 4.07 -3.97
C ASP A 215 -15.64 4.03 -4.03
N VAL A 216 -14.97 4.80 -3.17
CA VAL A 216 -13.50 4.90 -3.16
C VAL A 216 -12.79 3.69 -2.53
N CYS A 217 -13.51 2.85 -1.77
CA CYS A 217 -12.88 1.82 -0.94
C CYS A 217 -12.24 0.72 -1.81
N PRO A 218 -10.90 0.55 -1.79
CA PRO A 218 -10.24 -0.42 -2.66
C PRO A 218 -10.51 -1.88 -2.26
N THR A 219 -10.92 -2.13 -1.01
CA THR A 219 -11.22 -3.48 -0.51
C THR A 219 -12.70 -3.81 -0.49
N LYS A 220 -13.54 -2.82 -0.85
CA LYS A 220 -14.99 -2.88 -0.68
C LYS A 220 -15.41 -3.28 0.74
N CYS A 221 -14.62 -2.86 1.74
CA CYS A 221 -14.96 -3.05 3.16
C CYS A 221 -16.05 -2.11 3.66
N ILE A 222 -16.30 -1.03 2.92
CA ILE A 222 -17.45 -0.15 3.11
C ILE A 222 -18.40 -0.43 1.95
N THR A 223 -19.65 -0.76 2.27
CA THR A 223 -20.72 -1.02 1.30
C THR A 223 -21.89 -0.07 1.55
N TYR A 224 -22.77 0.11 0.57
CA TYR A 224 -23.97 0.93 0.68
C TYR A 224 -25.20 0.04 0.41
N ASP A 225 -26.17 0.06 1.32
CA ASP A 225 -27.37 -0.79 1.22
C ASP A 225 -28.57 -0.13 0.53
N GLY A 226 -28.39 1.09 0.00
CA GLY A 226 -29.47 1.91 -0.55
C GLY A 226 -29.94 3.02 0.39
N GLN A 227 -29.62 2.94 1.69
CA GLN A 227 -29.98 3.95 2.69
C GLN A 227 -28.76 4.46 3.47
N LYS A 228 -27.89 3.56 3.92
CA LYS A 228 -26.71 3.89 4.73
C LYS A 228 -25.51 3.04 4.32
N VAL A 229 -24.33 3.52 4.73
CA VAL A 229 -23.09 2.78 4.56
C VAL A 229 -22.88 1.80 5.72
N ASN A 230 -22.39 0.61 5.40
CA ASN A 230 -22.01 -0.43 6.34
C ASN A 230 -20.49 -0.67 6.24
N LEU A 231 -19.85 -1.05 7.34
CA LEU A 231 -18.41 -1.23 7.42
C LEU A 231 -18.05 -2.56 8.05
N ASP A 232 -17.25 -3.37 7.34
CA ASP A 232 -16.56 -4.53 7.89
C ASP A 232 -15.07 -4.22 8.06
N ALA A 233 -14.67 -3.92 9.30
CA ALA A 233 -13.30 -3.51 9.62
C ALA A 233 -12.25 -4.61 9.34
N ARG A 234 -12.65 -5.89 9.25
CA ARG A 234 -11.73 -7.00 8.97
C ARG A 234 -11.03 -6.79 7.63
N PHE A 235 -11.74 -6.21 6.65
CA PHE A 235 -11.22 -5.95 5.30
C PHE A 235 -10.57 -4.58 5.11
N CYS A 236 -10.51 -3.75 6.16
CA CYS A 236 -9.95 -2.41 6.05
C CYS A 236 -8.41 -2.45 5.92
N LEU A 237 -7.84 -1.64 5.03
CA LEU A 237 -6.38 -1.44 4.94
C LEU A 237 -5.87 -0.29 5.81
N PHE A 238 -6.78 0.43 6.48
CA PHE A 238 -6.45 1.68 7.16
C PHE A 238 -5.73 2.69 6.25
N CYS A 239 -6.10 2.72 4.95
CA CYS A 239 -5.42 3.56 3.97
C CYS A 239 -5.79 5.03 4.09
N GLY A 240 -7.03 5.37 4.49
CA GLY A 240 -7.50 6.76 4.59
C GLY A 240 -8.22 7.30 3.35
N ALA A 241 -8.46 6.47 2.32
CA ALA A 241 -9.19 6.89 1.12
C ALA A 241 -10.61 7.38 1.45
N CYS A 242 -11.34 6.61 2.26
CA CYS A 242 -12.71 6.93 2.69
C CYS A 242 -12.78 8.24 3.49
N GLU A 243 -11.84 8.47 4.41
CA GLU A 243 -11.75 9.72 5.18
C GLU A 243 -11.42 10.91 4.27
N ASN A 244 -10.60 10.71 3.23
CA ASN A 244 -10.24 11.78 2.30
C ASN A 244 -11.41 12.27 1.44
N VAL A 245 -12.30 11.37 1.01
CA VAL A 245 -13.44 11.72 0.15
C VAL A 245 -14.70 12.07 0.93
N CYS A 246 -14.71 11.92 2.25
CA CYS A 246 -15.89 12.11 3.06
C CYS A 246 -16.29 13.60 3.12
N PRO A 247 -17.51 13.98 2.68
CA PRO A 247 -17.97 15.36 2.75
C PRO A 247 -18.41 15.79 4.17
N ALA A 248 -18.59 14.83 5.09
CA ALA A 248 -19.02 15.08 6.46
C ALA A 248 -17.85 14.87 7.43
N PRO A 249 -17.25 15.94 7.97
CA PRO A 249 -16.16 15.84 8.93
C PRO A 249 -16.53 14.94 10.12
N GLY A 250 -15.66 13.98 10.43
CA GLY A 250 -15.85 13.06 11.56
C GLY A 250 -16.77 11.87 11.29
N ALA A 251 -17.48 11.81 10.15
CA ALA A 251 -18.31 10.66 9.81
C ALA A 251 -17.47 9.39 9.56
N VAL A 252 -16.28 9.54 8.96
CA VAL A 252 -15.29 8.45 8.82
C VAL A 252 -13.95 8.91 9.33
N ARG A 253 -13.29 8.07 10.14
CA ARG A 253 -11.95 8.35 10.66
C ARG A 253 -11.08 7.11 10.67
N ILE A 254 -9.84 7.24 10.19
CA ILE A 254 -8.83 6.18 10.21
C ILE A 254 -7.76 6.51 11.26
N ALA A 255 -7.59 5.62 12.24
CA ALA A 255 -6.51 5.69 13.21
C ALA A 255 -5.53 4.55 12.96
N ARG A 256 -4.36 4.85 12.41
CA ARG A 256 -3.28 3.84 12.26
C ARG A 256 -2.55 3.69 13.59
N THR A 257 -2.35 2.45 14.00
CA THR A 257 -1.68 2.08 15.25
C THR A 257 -0.29 1.51 15.04
N GLY A 258 0.13 1.30 13.79
CA GLY A 258 1.47 0.79 13.48
C GLY A 258 1.50 -0.01 12.20
N PHE A 259 2.61 -0.69 11.99
CA PHE A 259 2.88 -1.46 10.80
C PHE A 259 3.51 -2.81 11.15
N GLU A 260 3.28 -3.82 10.33
CA GLU A 260 4.06 -5.06 10.35
C GLU A 260 5.24 -4.90 9.39
N HIS A 261 6.46 -5.00 9.90
CA HIS A 261 7.66 -4.76 9.11
C HIS A 261 8.88 -5.51 9.66
N THR A 262 9.93 -5.62 8.84
CA THR A 262 11.24 -6.14 9.27
C THR A 262 11.92 -5.20 10.27
N PRO A 263 12.95 -5.64 11.01
CA PRO A 263 13.61 -4.81 12.00
C PRO A 263 14.15 -3.48 11.44
N VAL A 264 13.89 -2.39 12.16
CA VAL A 264 14.25 -1.02 11.76
C VAL A 264 15.72 -0.73 12.04
N GLN A 265 16.49 -0.36 11.01
CA GLN A 265 17.90 0.01 11.15
C GLN A 265 18.11 1.51 11.33
N SER A 266 17.44 2.34 10.50
CA SER A 266 17.59 3.80 10.50
C SER A 266 16.55 4.55 11.35
N SER A 267 16.81 5.82 11.67
CA SER A 267 15.82 6.75 12.24
C SER A 267 14.89 7.36 11.19
N ALA A 268 15.21 7.26 9.90
CA ALA A 268 14.37 7.79 8.82
C ALA A 268 12.95 7.23 8.86
N TRP A 269 12.81 5.93 9.17
CA TRP A 269 11.51 5.30 9.40
C TRP A 269 10.72 5.92 10.56
N MET A 270 11.38 6.35 11.63
CA MET A 270 10.71 6.95 12.78
C MET A 270 10.12 8.32 12.43
N LEU A 271 10.91 9.16 11.75
CA LEU A 271 10.45 10.46 11.25
C LEU A 271 9.30 10.32 10.25
N ALA A 272 9.29 9.22 9.50
CA ALA A 272 8.22 8.86 8.59
C ALA A 272 6.95 8.42 9.35
N LEU A 273 7.10 7.58 10.39
CA LEU A 273 6.01 7.12 11.25
C LEU A 273 5.32 8.26 12.01
N GLU A 274 6.06 9.25 12.47
CA GLU A 274 5.51 10.44 13.15
C GLU A 274 4.42 11.16 12.33
N LYS A 275 4.45 11.03 11.00
CA LYS A 275 3.45 11.62 10.10
C LYS A 275 2.24 10.71 9.87
N LEU A 276 2.29 9.45 10.28
CA LEU A 276 1.32 8.42 9.92
C LEU A 276 0.57 7.81 11.10
N VAL A 277 1.19 7.80 12.29
CA VAL A 277 0.65 7.24 13.53
C VAL A 277 0.77 8.23 14.68
N SER A 278 0.14 7.94 15.82
CA SER A 278 0.25 8.81 17.00
C SER A 278 1.65 8.75 17.63
N PHE A 279 2.05 9.81 18.34
CA PHE A 279 3.31 9.87 19.08
C PHE A 279 3.53 8.66 20.02
N ARG A 280 2.45 8.16 20.65
CA ARG A 280 2.51 6.96 21.50
C ARG A 280 2.95 5.72 20.74
N GLU A 281 2.50 5.55 19.50
CA GLU A 281 2.88 4.40 18.67
C GLU A 281 4.31 4.54 18.14
N VAL A 282 4.75 5.77 17.85
CA VAL A 282 6.16 6.05 17.54
C VAL A 282 7.06 5.69 18.73
N ALA A 283 6.70 6.09 19.95
CA ALA A 283 7.44 5.76 21.16
C ALA A 283 7.52 4.25 21.38
N ARG A 284 6.41 3.53 21.17
CA ARG A 284 6.38 2.06 21.24
C ARG A 284 7.36 1.41 20.25
N GLU A 285 7.45 1.95 19.03
CA GLU A 285 8.39 1.44 18.02
C GLU A 285 9.86 1.71 18.43
N TYR A 286 10.15 2.87 19.02
CA TYR A 286 11.46 3.14 19.62
C TYR A 286 11.82 2.14 20.73
N ASP A 287 10.86 1.80 21.58
CA ASP A 287 11.06 0.82 22.65
C ASP A 287 11.37 -0.57 22.09
N ILE A 288 10.63 -1.02 21.08
CA ILE A 288 10.85 -2.31 20.40
C ILE A 288 12.28 -2.36 19.82
N LYS A 289 12.68 -1.32 19.07
CA LYS A 289 14.04 -1.22 18.51
C LYS A 289 15.11 -1.22 19.61
N GLY A 290 14.90 -0.43 20.67
CA GLY A 290 15.83 -0.33 21.79
C GLY A 290 15.98 -1.65 22.57
N GLN A 291 14.88 -2.37 22.78
CA GLN A 291 14.88 -3.70 23.39
C GLN A 291 15.59 -4.73 22.50
N ALA A 292 15.33 -4.72 21.19
CA ALA A 292 16.01 -5.62 20.25
C ALA A 292 17.53 -5.42 20.28
N LYS A 293 18.01 -4.16 20.25
CA LYS A 293 19.45 -3.84 20.36
C LYS A 293 20.05 -4.34 21.68
N ARG A 294 19.35 -4.14 22.80
CA ARG A 294 19.79 -4.63 24.12
C ARG A 294 19.88 -6.16 24.14
N ARG A 295 18.87 -6.86 23.64
CA ARG A 295 18.87 -8.33 23.55
C ARG A 295 20.04 -8.85 22.70
N SER A 296 20.28 -8.26 21.53
CA SER A 296 21.40 -8.65 20.68
C SER A 296 22.76 -8.44 21.35
N ALA A 297 22.93 -7.37 22.13
CA ALA A 297 24.15 -7.13 22.90
C ALA A 297 24.36 -8.19 24.00
N VAL A 298 23.30 -8.54 24.73
CA VAL A 298 23.35 -9.59 25.76
C VAL A 298 23.69 -10.95 25.15
N ILE A 299 23.03 -11.33 24.06
CA ILE A 299 23.30 -12.61 23.36
C ILE A 299 24.75 -12.64 22.86
N LYS A 300 25.27 -11.53 22.31
CA LYS A 300 26.66 -11.46 21.87
C LYS A 300 27.63 -11.66 23.04
N LEU A 301 27.36 -11.04 24.19
CA LEU A 301 28.18 -11.21 25.39
C LEU A 301 28.12 -12.64 25.95
N MET A 302 26.94 -13.26 25.97
CA MET A 302 26.78 -14.65 26.42
C MET A 302 27.54 -15.63 25.53
N ARG A 303 27.44 -15.48 24.21
CA ARG A 303 28.19 -16.32 23.25
C ARG A 303 29.71 -16.18 23.38
N LEU A 304 30.20 -14.98 23.72
CA LEU A 304 31.63 -14.78 23.97
C LEU A 304 32.08 -15.53 25.23
N LYS A 305 31.28 -15.48 26.31
CA LYS A 305 31.55 -16.23 27.54
C LYS A 305 31.52 -17.74 27.34
N GLU A 306 30.53 -18.25 26.60
CA GLU A 306 30.42 -19.69 26.28
C GLU A 306 31.60 -20.17 25.39
N GLY A 307 32.14 -19.30 24.53
CA GLY A 307 33.35 -19.58 23.76
C GLY A 307 34.62 -19.62 24.61
N GLU A 308 34.76 -18.71 25.57
CA GLU A 308 35.89 -18.66 26.51
C GLU A 308 35.88 -19.85 27.50
N GLU A 309 34.71 -20.39 27.85
CA GLU A 309 34.58 -21.59 28.72
C GLU A 309 34.90 -22.92 28.00
N SER A 310 35.00 -22.92 26.66
CA SER A 310 35.32 -24.11 25.86
C SER A 310 36.82 -24.32 25.57
N GLU A 311 37.67 -23.37 25.98
CA GLU A 311 39.13 -23.40 25.79
C GLU A 311 39.92 -23.63 27.10
N VAL A 312 39.25 -23.99 28.20
CA VAL A 312 39.88 -24.29 29.52
C VAL A 312 39.74 -25.76 29.89
#